data_AF-A0A2T3HH37-F1
#
_entry.id   AF-A0A2T3HH37-F1
#
_cell.length_a   1.000
_cell.length_b   1.000
_cell.length_c   1.000
_cell.angle_alpha   90.00
_cell.angle_beta   90.00
_cell.angle_gamma   90.00
#
_symmetry.space_group_name_H-M   'P 1'
#
loop_
_entity.id
_entity.type
_entity.pdbx_description
1 polymer ?
#
loop_
_entity_poly.entity_id
_entity_poly.type
_entity_poly.pdbx_seq_one_letter_code
_entity_poly.pdbx_strand_id
1 'polypeptide(L)'
;MQNSNIQISADLQKFISKFEPSKFKLLAKGIEIRGANNLHRAVAHANDLIEKLKLNLRVNHNAEMAIYGSFEVVDLAPVEA
;
A
#
# COMPACT_ATOMS: atom_id res chain seq x y z
N MET A 1 1.06 -16.55 21.03
CA MET A 1 0.35 -16.21 19.77
C MET A 1 0.46 -14.70 19.62
N GLN A 2 1.31 -14.22 18.72
CA GLN A 2 1.48 -12.78 18.49
C GLN A 2 0.26 -12.28 17.72
N ASN A 3 -0.78 -11.86 18.44
CA ASN A 3 -1.89 -11.11 17.84
C ASN A 3 -1.37 -9.71 17.51
N SER A 4 -0.68 -9.58 16.38
CA SER A 4 -0.46 -8.28 15.76
C SER A 4 -1.83 -7.79 15.31
N ASN A 5 -2.51 -7.04 16.18
CA ASN A 5 -3.62 -6.18 15.80
C ASN A 5 -2.99 -5.08 14.93
N ILE A 6 -2.73 -5.40 13.66
CA ILE A 6 -2.19 -4.44 12.69
C ILE A 6 -3.32 -3.44 12.48
N GLN A 7 -3.26 -2.34 13.21
CA GLN A 7 -4.23 -1.28 13.11
C GLN A 7 -3.99 -0.54 11.80
N ILE A 8 -4.90 -0.78 10.85
CA ILE A 8 -4.85 -0.19 9.52
C ILE A 8 -5.42 1.22 9.63
N SER A 9 -4.76 2.22 9.04
CA SER A 9 -5.30 3.59 9.02
C SER A 9 -6.58 3.67 8.16
N ALA A 10 -7.42 4.66 8.45
CA ALA A 10 -8.63 4.90 7.66
C ALA A 10 -8.30 5.22 6.19
N ASP A 11 -7.20 5.92 5.95
CA ASP A 11 -6.71 6.24 4.60
C ASP A 11 -6.30 4.96 3.86
N LEU A 12 -5.57 4.06 4.51
CA LEU A 12 -5.15 2.80 3.91
C LEU A 12 -6.34 1.86 3.66
N GLN A 13 -7.31 1.83 4.57
CA GLN A 13 -8.56 1.08 4.37
C GLN A 13 -9.33 1.61 3.15
N LYS A 14 -9.43 2.94 3.01
CA LYS A 14 -10.08 3.59 1.86
C LYS A 14 -9.31 3.32 0.56
N PHE A 15 -7.98 3.33 0.61
CA PHE A 15 -7.14 2.95 -0.52
C PHE A 15 -7.41 1.51 -0.95
N ILE A 16 -7.38 0.53 -0.03
CA ILE A 16 -7.63 -0.88 -0.36
C ILE A 16 -9.01 -1.06 -1.00
N SER A 17 -10.04 -0.41 -0.45
CA SER A 17 -11.40 -0.48 -0.97
C SER A 17 -11.55 0.11 -2.38
N LYS A 18 -10.67 1.02 -2.81
CA LYS A 18 -10.76 1.70 -4.11
C LYS A 18 -9.75 1.17 -5.13
N PHE A 19 -8.60 0.71 -4.66
CA PHE A 19 -7.56 0.10 -5.48
C PHE A 19 -7.87 -1.37 -5.78
N GLU A 20 -8.63 -2.04 -4.90
CA GLU A 20 -9.05 -3.44 -5.03
C GLU A 20 -7.90 -4.41 -5.39
N PRO A 21 -6.80 -4.43 -4.61
CA PRO A 21 -5.66 -5.28 -4.93
C PRO A 21 -6.02 -6.76 -4.82
N SER A 22 -5.75 -7.54 -5.87
CA SER A 22 -6.05 -8.98 -5.88
C SER A 22 -5.25 -9.78 -4.86
N LYS A 23 -4.03 -9.35 -4.54
CA LYS A 23 -3.15 -9.94 -3.52
C LYS A 23 -2.37 -8.84 -2.81
N PHE A 24 -2.53 -8.77 -1.50
CA PHE A 24 -1.75 -7.87 -0.66
C PHE A 24 -1.40 -8.52 0.68
N LYS A 25 -0.35 -8.01 1.31
CA LYS A 25 0.09 -8.37 2.66
C LYS A 25 -0.01 -7.14 3.55
N LEU A 26 -0.59 -7.31 4.74
CA LEU A 26 -0.58 -6.25 5.76
C LEU A 26 0.83 -6.11 6.35
N LEU A 27 1.29 -4.87 6.49
CA LEU A 27 2.55 -4.49 7.12
C LEU A 27 2.25 -3.65 8.36
N ALA A 28 3.24 -3.47 9.23
CA ALA A 28 3.09 -2.68 10.45
C ALA A 28 2.74 -1.19 10.19
N LYS A 29 3.05 -0.66 9.00
CA LYS A 29 2.84 0.75 8.63
C LYS A 29 2.16 0.92 7.26
N GLY A 30 1.50 -0.13 6.76
CA GLY A 30 1.06 -0.12 5.38
C GLY A 30 0.60 -1.47 4.86
N ILE A 31 0.57 -1.59 3.53
CA ILE A 31 0.37 -2.86 2.81
C ILE A 31 1.44 -3.04 1.74
N GLU A 32 1.74 -4.29 1.44
CA GLU A 32 2.52 -4.68 0.27
C GLU A 32 1.58 -5.30 -0.76
N ILE A 33 1.49 -4.71 -1.95
CA ILE A 33 0.76 -5.26 -3.08
C ILE A 33 1.70 -6.17 -3.87
N ARG A 34 1.27 -7.40 -4.13
CA ARG A 34 2.09 -8.46 -4.74
C ARG A 34 1.49 -8.95 -6.04
N GLY A 35 2.36 -9.35 -6.97
CA GLY A 35 1.93 -9.95 -8.24
C GLY A 35 1.33 -8.93 -9.21
N ALA A 36 1.78 -7.68 -9.17
CA ALA A 36 1.41 -6.67 -10.15
C ALA A 36 2.05 -7.02 -11.50
N ASN A 37 1.25 -7.55 -12.44
CA ASN A 37 1.72 -7.96 -13.77
C ASN A 37 2.34 -6.79 -14.55
N ASN A 38 1.86 -5.56 -14.32
CA ASN A 38 2.49 -4.33 -14.80
C ASN A 38 2.71 -3.40 -13.60
N LEU A 39 3.88 -3.56 -12.97
CA LEU A 39 4.25 -2.81 -11.77
C LEU A 39 4.19 -1.30 -12.00
N HIS A 40 4.74 -0.81 -13.12
CA HIS A 40 4.78 0.62 -13.39
C HIS A 40 3.37 1.21 -13.51
N ARG A 41 2.46 0.50 -14.19
CA ARG A 41 1.04 0.91 -14.28
C ARG A 41 0.34 0.83 -12.92
N ALA A 42 0.61 -0.20 -12.12
CA ALA A 42 0.02 -0.36 -10.80
C ALA A 42 0.48 0.75 -9.84
N VAL A 43 1.77 1.09 -9.85
CA VAL A 43 2.35 2.20 -9.08
C VAL A 43 1.77 3.54 -9.53
N ALA A 44 1.69 3.79 -10.84
CA ALA A 44 1.09 5.03 -11.36
C ALA A 44 -0.39 5.15 -10.95
N HIS A 45 -1.15 4.05 -11.05
CA HIS A 45 -2.54 4.02 -10.62
C HIS A 45 -2.70 4.23 -9.11
N ALA A 46 -1.82 3.63 -8.30
CA ALA A 46 -1.83 3.81 -6.86
C ALA A 46 -1.55 5.28 -6.47
N ASN A 47 -0.57 5.93 -7.10
CA ASN A 47 -0.28 7.34 -6.87
C ASN A 47 -1.46 8.23 -7.29
N ASP A 48 -2.00 8.03 -8.49
CA ASP A 48 -3.17 8.78 -8.98
C ASP A 48 -4.38 8.63 -8.04
N LEU A 49 -4.62 7.43 -7.52
CA LEU A 49 -5.71 7.17 -6.58
C LEU A 49 -5.49 7.90 -5.24
N ILE A 50 -4.27 7.87 -4.71
CA ILE A 50 -3.89 8.56 -3.47
C ILE A 50 -4.10 10.07 -3.63
N GLU A 51 -3.65 10.65 -4.75
CA GLU A 51 -3.80 12.07 -5.05
C GLU A 51 -5.27 12.47 -5.22
N LYS A 52 -6.05 11.71 -5.99
CA LYS A 52 -7.49 11.95 -6.21
C LYS A 52 -8.30 11.91 -4.92
N LEU A 53 -7.97 10.98 -4.03
CA LEU A 53 -8.67 10.78 -2.77
C LEU A 53 -8.07 11.61 -1.62
N LYS A 54 -6.96 12.33 -1.88
CA LYS A 54 -6.20 13.13 -0.91
C LYS A 54 -5.82 12.32 0.33
N LEU A 55 -5.34 11.10 0.13
CA LEU A 55 -4.96 10.19 1.22
C LEU A 55 -3.55 10.52 1.71
N ASN A 56 -3.28 10.35 3.00
CA ASN A 56 -1.95 10.52 3.57
C ASN A 56 -1.12 9.24 3.43
N LEU A 57 -1.00 8.76 2.20
CA LEU A 57 -0.30 7.53 1.86
C LEU A 57 0.83 7.80 0.89
N ARG A 58 1.82 6.93 0.88
CA ARG A 58 2.92 6.97 -0.08
C ARG A 58 3.18 5.60 -0.67
N VAL A 59 3.39 5.58 -1.99
CA VAL A 59 3.86 4.39 -2.69
C VAL A 59 5.39 4.30 -2.57
N ASN A 60 5.88 3.18 -2.06
CA ASN A 60 7.28 2.81 -2.05
C ASN A 60 7.51 1.59 -2.93
N HIS A 61 8.58 1.61 -3.71
CA HIS A 61 9.05 0.45 -4.46
C HIS A 61 10.57 0.50 -4.49
N ASN A 62 11.22 -0.65 -4.31
CA ASN A 62 12.66 -0.79 -4.42
C ASN A 62 13.01 -1.80 -5.54
N ALA A 63 14.31 -1.88 -5.88
CA ALA A 63 14.77 -2.75 -6.96
C ALA A 63 14.43 -4.23 -6.73
N GLU A 64 14.49 -4.70 -5.48
CA GLU A 64 14.15 -6.09 -5.11
C GLU A 64 12.66 -6.37 -5.28
N MET A 65 11.79 -5.47 -4.83
CA MET A 65 10.33 -5.56 -5.02
C MET A 65 9.96 -5.51 -6.50
N ALA A 66 10.70 -4.72 -7.30
CA ALA A 66 10.49 -4.64 -8.74
C ALA A 66 10.75 -5.98 -9.45
N ILE A 67 11.76 -6.74 -9.02
CA ILE A 67 12.06 -8.09 -9.54
C ILE A 67 10.87 -9.04 -9.36
N TYR A 68 10.15 -8.93 -8.24
CA TYR A 68 9.00 -9.77 -7.92
C TYR A 68 7.64 -9.13 -8.25
N GLY A 69 7.62 -7.98 -8.93
CA GLY A 69 6.38 -7.28 -9.30
C GLY A 69 5.57 -6.83 -8.08
N SER A 70 6.24 -6.26 -7.08
CA SER A 70 5.64 -5.82 -5.82
C SER A 70 5.88 -4.33 -5.57
N PHE A 71 5.02 -3.71 -4.77
CA PHE A 71 5.24 -2.37 -4.19
C PHE A 71 4.50 -2.23 -2.87
N GLU A 72 4.90 -1.26 -2.07
CA GLU A 72 4.30 -0.97 -0.79
C GLU A 72 3.51 0.33 -0.84
N VAL A 73 2.44 0.39 -0.06
CA VAL A 73 1.70 1.62 0.24
C VAL A 73 1.73 1.80 1.75
N VAL A 74 2.39 2.85 2.20
CA VAL A 74 2.63 3.12 3.61
C VAL A 74 1.97 4.43 4.02
N ASP A 75 1.57 4.50 5.28
CA ASP A 75 1.09 5.75 5.88
C ASP A 75 2.22 6.79 5.94
N LEU A 76 1.91 8.02 5.52
CA LEU A 76 2.78 9.18 5.67
C LEU A 76 2.72 9.77 7.08
N ALA A 77 1.64 9.50 7.81
CA ALA A 77 1.48 9.97 9.18
C ALA A 77 2.38 9.15 10.14
N PRO A 78 3.00 9.81 11.14
CA PRO A 78 3.53 9.08 12.28
C PRO A 78 2.36 8.36 12.95
N VAL A 79 2.53 7.08 13.27
CA VAL A 79 1.63 6.36 14.17
C VAL A 79 1.70 7.11 15.50
N GLU A 80 0.72 7.97 15.79
CA GLU A 80 0.58 8.53 17.14
C GLU A 80 0.32 7.35 18.09
N ALA A 81 1.16 7.30 19.13
CA ALA A 81 1.35 6.18 20.04
C ALA A 81 0.14 5.85 20.92
#